data_AF-A0A661ZJS4-F1
#
_entry.id   AF-A0A661ZJS4-F1
#
_cell.length_a   1.000
_cell.length_b   1.000
_cell.length_c   1.000
_cell.angle_alpha   90.00
_cell.angle_beta   90.00
_cell.angle_gamma   90.00
#
_symmetry.space_group_name_H-M   'P 1'
#
loop_
_entity.id
_entity.type
_entity.pdbx_description
1 polymer ?
#
loop_
_entity_poly.entity_id
_entity_poly.type
_entity_poly.pdbx_seq_one_letter_code
_entity_poly.pdbx_strand_id
1 'polypeptide(L)'
;ADSVQNIITVLKDGGSTEDMKLEVDLSVPPEAFSIYNELMGSSPYISDTVMGAAIEKEDVLPNVMIRDVMVANPHNAKNDELMGKIEERADPMPDYMKAQIIEGGGLVSLFEDLQSQKSYYKQKRVNAFNALVRQYVSDTINPPSSTDSLMSLLQNENSLAAKYRLAFLSGEQGDWGQGQDILYNIPQQFSLTAGEQENHTQVITYSDILANLAQQGKTIMEADSSQIAALFDIEASGVGIASVYARNVLLAMGEIEYDEPILMPDFTKSSAIADERAELMKALEGHHYLEVFPNPAGDYVVIAHELELLQENPYAEIRNLKGEMLKHVYLSGKQNQETIGIKELKPGVYIVTLFANNKEVESVKFTKTK
;
A
#
# COMPACT_ATOMS: atom_id res chain seq x y z
N ALA A 1 -5.65 12.92 16.16
CA ALA A 1 -4.58 12.45 15.26
C ALA A 1 -3.48 11.82 16.08
N ASP A 2 -2.94 12.53 17.07
CA ASP A 2 -1.80 12.07 17.88
C ASP A 2 -2.10 10.79 18.68
N SER A 3 -3.28 10.67 19.28
CA SER A 3 -3.67 9.42 19.96
C SER A 3 -3.72 8.21 19.01
N VAL A 4 -4.21 8.40 17.78
CA VAL A 4 -4.24 7.35 16.75
C VAL A 4 -2.82 7.05 16.25
N GLN A 5 -1.99 8.07 16.11
CA GLN A 5 -0.57 7.90 15.77
C GLN A 5 0.16 7.07 16.83
N ASN A 6 -0.08 7.32 18.12
CA ASN A 6 0.53 6.55 19.19
C ASN A 6 0.10 5.08 19.14
N ILE A 7 -1.19 4.82 18.88
CA ILE A 7 -1.69 3.45 18.70
C ILE A 7 -1.00 2.79 17.50
N ILE A 8 -0.91 3.48 16.36
CA ILE A 8 -0.19 2.98 15.17
C ILE A 8 1.27 2.68 15.53
N THR A 9 1.97 3.58 16.21
CA THR A 9 3.39 3.39 16.56
C THR A 9 3.59 2.17 17.45
N VAL A 10 2.70 1.90 18.40
CA VAL A 10 2.81 0.75 19.32
C VAL A 10 2.48 -0.57 18.62
N LEU A 11 1.51 -0.59 17.70
CA LEU A 11 1.06 -1.82 17.06
C LEU A 11 1.86 -2.18 15.82
N LYS A 12 2.28 -1.19 15.04
CA LYS A 12 3.03 -1.38 13.80
C LYS A 12 4.33 -2.12 14.09
N ASP A 13 4.52 -3.26 13.45
CA ASP A 13 5.73 -4.09 13.55
C ASP A 13 6.16 -4.38 15.00
N GLY A 14 5.20 -4.60 15.91
CA GLY A 14 5.51 -4.86 17.33
C GLY A 14 6.07 -3.66 18.10
N GLY A 15 5.97 -2.45 17.55
CA GLY A 15 6.38 -1.20 18.19
C GLY A 15 7.61 -0.54 17.56
N SER A 16 8.38 -1.29 16.75
CA SER A 16 9.60 -0.80 16.11
C SER A 16 9.85 -1.51 14.77
N THR A 17 9.62 -0.78 13.68
CA THR A 17 9.92 -1.26 12.32
C THR A 17 11.41 -1.58 12.15
N GLU A 18 12.29 -0.79 12.75
CA GLU A 18 13.75 -0.98 12.63
C GLU A 18 14.19 -2.26 13.35
N ASP A 19 13.73 -2.48 14.58
CA ASP A 19 14.11 -3.66 15.37
C ASP A 19 13.54 -4.94 14.74
N MET A 20 12.25 -4.95 14.37
CA MET A 20 11.61 -6.10 13.72
C MET A 20 12.28 -6.45 12.39
N LYS A 21 12.62 -5.43 11.57
CA LYS A 21 13.34 -5.66 10.32
C LYS A 21 14.74 -6.24 10.58
N LEU A 22 15.45 -5.70 11.57
CA LEU A 22 16.78 -6.17 11.93
C LEU A 22 16.75 -7.64 12.42
N GLU A 23 15.76 -8.00 13.22
CA GLU A 23 15.53 -9.37 13.69
C GLU A 23 15.29 -10.33 12.53
N VAL A 24 14.45 -9.95 11.56
CA VAL A 24 14.24 -10.72 10.32
C VAL A 24 15.53 -10.83 9.50
N ASP A 25 16.24 -9.72 9.26
CA ASP A 25 17.45 -9.70 8.43
C ASP A 25 18.56 -10.59 9.01
N LEU A 26 18.76 -10.55 10.33
CA LEU A 26 19.82 -11.27 11.04
C LEU A 26 19.45 -12.72 11.39
N SER A 27 18.18 -13.11 11.21
CA SER A 27 17.72 -14.45 11.53
C SER A 27 18.43 -15.55 10.75
N VAL A 28 18.46 -16.74 11.32
CA VAL A 28 18.99 -17.97 10.70
C VAL A 28 17.95 -19.10 10.69
N PRO A 29 18.10 -20.15 9.86
CA PRO A 29 17.05 -21.16 9.67
C PRO A 29 16.49 -21.84 10.95
N PRO A 30 17.29 -22.11 12.01
CA PRO A 30 16.77 -22.60 13.29
C PRO A 30 15.76 -21.68 13.99
N GLU A 31 15.78 -20.38 13.68
CA GLU A 31 14.94 -19.34 14.27
C GLU A 31 13.66 -19.09 13.47
N ALA A 32 13.48 -19.75 12.31
CA ALA A 32 12.37 -19.54 11.38
C ALA A 32 11.00 -19.49 12.06
N PHE A 33 10.72 -20.45 12.94
CA PHE A 33 9.44 -20.52 13.64
C PHE A 33 9.28 -19.40 14.70
N SER A 34 10.38 -18.93 15.30
CA SER A 34 10.36 -17.81 16.23
C SER A 34 9.98 -16.52 15.50
N ILE A 35 10.70 -16.21 14.41
CA ILE A 35 10.46 -15.04 13.57
C ILE A 35 9.05 -15.05 13.00
N TYR A 36 8.60 -16.20 12.50
CA TYR A 36 7.22 -16.35 12.02
C TYR A 36 6.18 -16.03 13.09
N ASN A 37 6.34 -16.52 14.32
CA ASN A 37 5.39 -16.22 15.41
C ASN A 37 5.41 -14.74 15.81
N GLU A 38 6.56 -14.09 15.70
CA GLU A 38 6.67 -12.67 16.01
C GLU A 38 5.96 -11.80 14.97
N LEU A 39 6.13 -12.12 13.68
CA LEU A 39 5.41 -11.50 12.58
C LEU A 39 3.90 -11.73 12.70
N MET A 40 3.48 -12.96 13.00
CA MET A 40 2.06 -13.29 13.22
C MET A 40 1.50 -12.62 14.47
N GLY A 41 2.29 -12.50 15.55
CA GLY A 41 1.89 -11.80 16.77
C GLY A 41 1.69 -10.31 16.58
N SER A 42 2.42 -9.71 15.63
CA SER A 42 2.29 -8.30 15.26
C SER A 42 1.24 -8.06 14.16
N SER A 43 0.67 -9.12 13.59
CA SER A 43 -0.41 -9.02 12.59
C SER A 43 -1.72 -8.55 13.25
N PRO A 44 -2.56 -7.75 12.56
CA PRO A 44 -2.50 -7.34 11.16
C PRO A 44 -1.76 -6.00 10.92
N TYR A 45 -0.68 -5.71 11.66
CA TYR A 45 0.03 -4.43 11.63
C TYR A 45 1.47 -4.51 11.07
N ILE A 46 1.77 -5.53 10.26
CA ILE A 46 3.08 -5.65 9.60
C ILE A 46 3.18 -4.63 8.47
N SER A 47 4.20 -3.82 8.48
CA SER A 47 4.46 -2.82 7.43
C SER A 47 5.12 -3.42 6.21
N ASP A 48 5.00 -2.72 5.08
CA ASP A 48 5.60 -3.15 3.83
C ASP A 48 7.13 -3.28 3.93
N THR A 49 7.78 -2.49 4.79
CA THR A 49 9.23 -2.57 5.02
C THR A 49 9.64 -3.89 5.67
N VAL A 50 8.94 -4.31 6.74
CA VAL A 50 9.22 -5.58 7.42
C VAL A 50 8.78 -6.76 6.55
N MET A 51 7.62 -6.64 5.89
CA MET A 51 7.14 -7.68 4.99
C MET A 51 8.10 -7.91 3.81
N GLY A 52 8.65 -6.84 3.23
CA GLY A 52 9.66 -6.93 2.18
C GLY A 52 10.92 -7.66 2.64
N ALA A 53 11.44 -7.32 3.83
CA ALA A 53 12.57 -8.04 4.41
C ALA A 53 12.26 -9.52 4.66
N ALA A 54 11.05 -9.83 5.13
CA ALA A 54 10.60 -11.20 5.34
C ALA A 54 10.51 -12.00 4.03
N ILE A 55 9.97 -11.41 2.95
CA ILE A 55 9.90 -12.05 1.63
C ILE A 55 11.30 -12.39 1.10
N GLU A 56 12.25 -11.47 1.25
CA GLU A 56 13.63 -11.63 0.78
C GLU A 56 14.44 -12.66 1.60
N LYS A 57 14.04 -12.92 2.85
CA LYS A 57 14.71 -13.87 3.75
C LYS A 57 14.30 -15.32 3.49
N GLU A 58 14.49 -15.78 2.26
CA GLU A 58 14.02 -17.09 1.78
C GLU A 58 14.67 -18.29 2.48
N ASP A 59 15.90 -18.14 2.97
CA ASP A 59 16.64 -19.19 3.69
C ASP A 59 16.02 -19.50 5.06
N VAL A 60 15.26 -18.55 5.63
CA VAL A 60 14.61 -18.67 6.94
C VAL A 60 13.10 -18.80 6.79
N LEU A 61 12.45 -17.98 5.95
CA LEU A 61 11.00 -17.89 5.82
C LEU A 61 10.52 -18.51 4.49
N PRO A 62 10.07 -19.78 4.50
CA PRO A 62 9.53 -20.43 3.31
C PRO A 62 8.19 -19.81 2.87
N ASN A 63 7.81 -20.08 1.61
CA ASN A 63 6.59 -19.57 0.98
C ASN A 63 5.32 -19.69 1.84
N VAL A 64 5.16 -20.81 2.55
CA VAL A 64 4.04 -21.08 3.47
C VAL A 64 3.92 -20.00 4.56
N MET A 65 5.04 -19.64 5.21
CA MET A 65 5.07 -18.66 6.31
C MET A 65 4.81 -17.25 5.80
N ILE A 66 5.40 -16.90 4.65
CA ILE A 66 5.17 -15.60 4.01
C ILE A 66 3.72 -15.42 3.61
N ARG A 67 3.11 -16.45 3.01
CA ARG A 67 1.68 -16.43 2.71
C ARG A 67 0.85 -16.22 3.96
N ASP A 68 1.10 -16.95 5.04
CA ASP A 68 0.30 -16.82 6.27
C ASP A 68 0.36 -15.40 6.86
N VAL A 69 1.56 -14.80 6.90
CA VAL A 69 1.74 -13.41 7.34
C VAL A 69 1.01 -12.45 6.41
N MET A 70 1.15 -12.57 5.09
CA MET A 70 0.49 -11.66 4.15
C MET A 70 -1.04 -11.81 4.13
N VAL A 71 -1.57 -13.02 4.33
CA VAL A 71 -3.02 -13.24 4.50
C VAL A 71 -3.52 -12.59 5.80
N ALA A 72 -2.74 -12.65 6.88
CA ALA A 72 -3.04 -11.96 8.12
C ALA A 72 -2.86 -10.43 8.02
N ASN A 73 -2.18 -9.93 6.99
CA ASN A 73 -1.94 -8.50 6.73
C ASN A 73 -2.43 -8.11 5.32
N PRO A 74 -3.77 -8.06 5.08
CA PRO A 74 -4.35 -7.90 3.75
C PRO A 74 -3.88 -6.66 2.95
N HIS A 75 -3.40 -5.62 3.63
CA HIS A 75 -2.88 -4.42 3.00
C HIS A 75 -1.56 -4.65 2.26
N ASN A 76 -0.75 -5.64 2.65
CA ASN A 76 0.52 -5.93 1.96
C ASN A 76 0.27 -6.47 0.54
N ALA A 77 -0.84 -7.17 0.31
CA ALA A 77 -1.23 -7.69 -1.00
C ALA A 77 -1.58 -6.58 -2.02
N LYS A 78 -1.75 -5.32 -1.57
CA LYS A 78 -2.05 -4.15 -2.41
C LYS A 78 -0.79 -3.41 -2.86
N ASN A 79 0.38 -3.84 -2.41
CA ASN A 79 1.66 -3.22 -2.75
C ASN A 79 2.32 -4.01 -3.89
N ASP A 80 2.31 -3.42 -5.10
CA ASP A 80 2.87 -4.02 -6.31
C ASP A 80 4.36 -4.35 -6.16
N GLU A 81 5.13 -3.58 -5.38
CA GLU A 81 6.54 -3.86 -5.10
C GLU A 81 6.69 -5.16 -4.29
N LEU A 82 5.83 -5.38 -3.29
CA LEU A 82 5.86 -6.63 -2.51
C LEU A 82 5.41 -7.83 -3.34
N MET A 83 4.39 -7.65 -4.18
CA MET A 83 3.95 -8.71 -5.08
C MET A 83 5.05 -9.08 -6.08
N GLY A 84 5.75 -8.09 -6.65
CA GLY A 84 6.93 -8.31 -7.48
C GLY A 84 8.03 -9.09 -6.75
N LYS A 85 8.32 -8.75 -5.49
CA LYS A 85 9.30 -9.51 -4.68
C LYS A 85 8.91 -10.97 -4.45
N ILE A 86 7.61 -11.31 -4.39
CA ILE A 86 7.15 -12.70 -4.30
C ILE A 86 7.42 -13.46 -5.59
N GLU A 87 7.27 -12.81 -6.74
CA GLU A 87 7.51 -13.41 -8.05
C GLU A 87 9.00 -13.61 -8.35
N GLU A 88 9.85 -12.75 -7.79
CA GLU A 88 11.30 -12.80 -7.94
C GLU A 88 11.99 -13.85 -7.04
N ARG A 89 11.23 -14.55 -6.18
CA ARG A 89 11.77 -15.56 -5.26
C ARG A 89 12.49 -16.69 -5.99
N ALA A 90 13.59 -17.15 -5.40
CA ALA A 90 14.38 -18.27 -5.91
C ALA A 90 13.62 -19.60 -5.84
N ASP A 91 12.82 -19.81 -4.79
CA ASP A 91 11.80 -20.87 -4.72
C ASP A 91 10.43 -20.27 -5.09
N PRO A 92 9.95 -20.44 -6.34
CA PRO A 92 8.74 -19.77 -6.80
C PRO A 92 7.53 -20.12 -5.94
N MET A 93 6.81 -19.10 -5.49
CA MET A 93 5.58 -19.32 -4.73
C MET A 93 4.52 -19.99 -5.61
N PRO A 94 3.93 -21.13 -5.17
CA PRO A 94 2.85 -21.77 -5.91
C PRO A 94 1.65 -20.84 -6.14
N ASP A 95 0.99 -20.96 -7.29
CA ASP A 95 -0.11 -20.08 -7.68
C ASP A 95 -1.26 -20.04 -6.67
N TYR A 96 -1.53 -21.15 -5.98
CA TYR A 96 -2.59 -21.20 -4.97
C TYR A 96 -2.27 -20.36 -3.73
N MET A 97 -1.00 -20.23 -3.35
CA MET A 97 -0.59 -19.36 -2.24
C MET A 97 -0.66 -17.90 -2.64
N LYS A 98 -0.22 -17.57 -3.87
CA LYS A 98 -0.36 -16.21 -4.42
C LYS A 98 -1.81 -15.77 -4.45
N ALA A 99 -2.74 -16.65 -4.85
CA ALA A 99 -4.16 -16.33 -4.81
C ALA A 99 -4.71 -16.10 -3.40
N GLN A 100 -4.26 -16.87 -2.40
CA GLN A 100 -4.67 -16.65 -1.01
C GLN A 100 -4.26 -15.25 -0.53
N ILE A 101 -3.06 -14.78 -0.92
CA ILE A 101 -2.58 -13.42 -0.64
C ILE A 101 -3.44 -12.38 -1.37
N ILE A 102 -3.66 -12.56 -2.67
CA ILE A 102 -4.42 -11.63 -3.52
C ILE A 102 -5.90 -11.55 -3.10
N GLU A 103 -6.50 -12.63 -2.61
CA GLU A 103 -7.87 -12.63 -2.08
C GLU A 103 -8.01 -11.64 -0.91
N GLY A 104 -6.98 -11.55 -0.06
CA GLY A 104 -6.87 -10.56 1.01
C GLY A 104 -6.84 -9.12 0.49
N GLY A 105 -6.25 -8.87 -0.69
CA GLY A 105 -6.13 -7.53 -1.27
C GLY A 105 -7.46 -6.81 -1.52
N GLY A 106 -8.59 -7.52 -1.53
CA GLY A 106 -9.93 -6.90 -1.59
C GLY A 106 -10.48 -6.40 -0.25
N LEU A 107 -9.84 -6.76 0.87
CA LEU A 107 -10.28 -6.44 2.23
C LEU A 107 -9.61 -5.15 2.74
N VAL A 108 -10.27 -4.46 3.66
CA VAL A 108 -9.67 -3.35 4.41
C VAL A 108 -9.09 -3.94 5.71
N SER A 109 -7.79 -3.81 5.91
CA SER A 109 -7.13 -4.30 7.13
C SER A 109 -7.38 -3.36 8.33
N LEU A 110 -7.20 -3.86 9.56
CA LEU A 110 -7.27 -3.01 10.75
C LEU A 110 -6.18 -1.93 10.75
N PHE A 111 -5.04 -2.19 10.11
CA PHE A 111 -3.98 -1.21 9.97
C PHE A 111 -4.39 -0.06 9.03
N GLU A 112 -4.98 -0.38 7.89
CA GLU A 112 -5.53 0.62 6.96
C GLU A 112 -6.63 1.46 7.59
N ASP A 113 -7.51 0.85 8.39
CA ASP A 113 -8.55 1.57 9.12
C ASP A 113 -7.94 2.61 10.09
N LEU A 114 -6.92 2.22 10.87
CA LEU A 114 -6.22 3.15 11.76
C LEU A 114 -5.53 4.29 10.97
N GLN A 115 -4.89 3.98 9.84
CA GLN A 115 -4.27 4.99 8.98
C GLN A 115 -5.32 5.96 8.39
N SER A 116 -6.48 5.43 8.00
CA SER A 116 -7.62 6.22 7.54
C SER A 116 -8.13 7.15 8.63
N GLN A 117 -8.32 6.64 9.86
CA GLN A 117 -8.72 7.45 11.01
C GLN A 117 -7.69 8.56 11.32
N LYS A 118 -6.39 8.25 11.29
CA LYS A 118 -5.33 9.25 11.47
C LYS A 118 -5.44 10.35 10.42
N SER A 119 -5.62 9.97 9.15
CA SER A 119 -5.74 10.90 8.02
C SER A 119 -6.98 11.78 8.15
N TYR A 120 -8.11 11.20 8.56
CA TYR A 120 -9.34 11.92 8.86
C TYR A 120 -9.14 13.01 9.92
N TYR A 121 -8.52 12.67 11.06
CA TYR A 121 -8.26 13.66 12.10
C TYR A 121 -7.23 14.72 11.69
N LYS A 122 -6.21 14.35 10.91
CA LYS A 122 -5.25 15.30 10.36
C LYS A 122 -5.95 16.29 9.43
N GLN A 123 -6.81 15.81 8.53
CA GLN A 123 -7.60 16.67 7.63
C GLN A 123 -8.53 17.59 8.40
N LYS A 124 -9.23 17.09 9.44
CA LYS A 124 -10.07 17.93 10.30
C LYS A 124 -9.29 19.06 10.96
N ARG A 125 -8.10 18.77 11.50
CA ARG A 125 -7.22 19.79 12.10
C ARG A 125 -6.78 20.82 11.06
N VAL A 126 -6.31 20.38 9.88
CA VAL A 126 -5.87 21.27 8.80
C VAL A 126 -7.02 22.16 8.31
N ASN A 127 -8.23 21.62 8.19
CA ASN A 127 -9.41 22.39 7.81
C ASN A 127 -9.76 23.46 8.85
N ALA A 128 -9.73 23.10 10.14
CA ALA A 128 -9.98 24.04 11.23
C ALA A 128 -8.90 25.14 11.30
N PHE A 129 -7.63 24.75 11.18
CA PHE A 129 -6.50 25.69 11.11
C PHE A 129 -6.63 26.67 9.95
N ASN A 130 -6.91 26.18 8.74
CA ASN A 130 -7.10 27.04 7.58
C ASN A 130 -8.36 27.91 7.69
N ALA A 131 -9.40 27.46 8.40
CA ALA A 131 -10.56 28.29 8.68
C ALA A 131 -10.20 29.48 9.60
N LEU A 132 -9.40 29.25 10.65
CA LEU A 132 -8.89 30.31 11.52
C LEU A 132 -7.99 31.29 10.75
N VAL A 133 -7.07 30.78 9.92
CA VAL A 133 -6.21 31.62 9.07
C VAL A 133 -7.07 32.50 8.17
N ARG A 134 -8.07 31.93 7.48
CA ARG A 134 -8.99 32.71 6.64
C ARG A 134 -9.73 33.77 7.44
N GLN A 135 -10.22 33.43 8.63
CA GLN A 135 -10.94 34.36 9.50
C GLN A 135 -10.06 35.57 9.83
N TYR A 136 -8.82 35.37 10.28
CA TYR A 136 -7.92 36.48 10.62
C TYR A 136 -7.51 37.31 9.39
N VAL A 137 -7.22 36.67 8.26
CA VAL A 137 -6.84 37.38 7.02
C VAL A 137 -8.00 38.23 6.48
N SER A 138 -9.25 37.76 6.65
CA SER A 138 -10.44 38.46 6.15
C SER A 138 -10.99 39.54 7.09
N ASP A 139 -10.42 39.73 8.28
CA ASP A 139 -10.94 40.68 9.25
C ASP A 139 -10.64 42.14 8.84
N THR A 140 -11.71 42.88 8.54
CA THR A 140 -11.63 44.30 8.20
C THR A 140 -11.99 45.22 9.37
N ILE A 141 -12.37 44.67 10.54
CA ILE A 141 -12.83 45.44 11.70
C ILE A 141 -11.65 45.85 12.59
N ASN A 142 -10.76 44.91 12.92
CA ASN A 142 -9.55 45.20 13.68
C ASN A 142 -8.32 44.47 13.11
N PRO A 143 -7.84 44.90 11.92
CA PRO A 143 -6.74 44.23 11.23
C PRO A 143 -5.47 44.05 12.07
N PRO A 144 -4.98 45.04 12.85
CA PRO A 144 -3.77 44.86 13.66
C PRO A 144 -3.87 43.70 14.66
N SER A 145 -4.96 43.61 15.43
CA SER A 145 -5.14 42.53 16.40
C SER A 145 -5.34 41.16 15.75
N SER A 146 -5.97 41.13 14.58
CA SER A 146 -6.14 39.90 13.79
C SER A 146 -4.80 39.42 13.21
N THR A 147 -3.94 40.33 12.76
CA THR A 147 -2.57 40.02 12.35
C THR A 147 -1.75 39.46 13.51
N ASP A 148 -1.78 40.09 14.68
CA ASP A 148 -1.09 39.59 15.88
C ASP A 148 -1.54 38.16 16.24
N SER A 149 -2.85 37.91 16.18
CA SER A 149 -3.44 36.60 16.45
C SER A 149 -3.04 35.56 15.39
N LEU A 150 -2.95 35.97 14.12
CA LEU A 150 -2.48 35.13 13.03
C LEU A 150 -1.00 34.76 13.18
N MET A 151 -0.14 35.73 13.52
CA MET A 151 1.28 35.48 13.80
C MET A 151 1.44 34.48 14.95
N SER A 152 0.68 34.67 16.04
CA SER A 152 0.68 33.72 17.17
C SER A 152 0.21 32.32 16.77
N LEU A 153 -0.86 32.22 15.97
CA LEU A 153 -1.36 30.95 15.46
C LEU A 153 -0.32 30.22 14.60
N LEU A 154 0.34 30.93 13.69
CA LEU A 154 1.37 30.39 12.79
C LEU A 154 2.65 30.01 13.55
N GLN A 155 3.04 30.78 14.56
CA GLN A 155 4.22 30.50 15.37
C GLN A 155 4.07 29.19 16.16
N ASN A 156 2.88 28.95 16.70
CA ASN A 156 2.55 27.75 17.49
C ASN A 156 2.32 26.50 16.63
N GLU A 157 2.13 26.65 15.32
CA GLU A 157 1.95 25.53 14.41
C GLU A 157 3.31 24.98 13.94
N ASN A 158 3.60 23.73 14.32
CA ASN A 158 4.85 23.06 13.94
C ASN A 158 4.74 22.39 12.55
N SER A 159 4.65 23.21 11.50
CA SER A 159 4.67 22.73 10.12
C SER A 159 5.44 23.67 9.20
N LEU A 160 6.10 23.12 8.17
CA LEU A 160 6.83 23.91 7.16
C LEU A 160 5.96 25.00 6.54
N ALA A 161 4.72 24.65 6.16
CA ALA A 161 3.78 25.59 5.58
C ALA A 161 3.45 26.77 6.52
N ALA A 162 3.33 26.52 7.83
CA ALA A 162 3.10 27.58 8.81
C ALA A 162 4.34 28.47 8.97
N LYS A 163 5.55 27.90 8.99
CA LYS A 163 6.80 28.68 9.06
C LYS A 163 6.99 29.57 7.84
N TYR A 164 6.71 29.06 6.63
CA TYR A 164 6.72 29.88 5.42
C TYR A 164 5.72 31.03 5.49
N ARG A 165 4.46 30.76 5.87
CA ARG A 165 3.44 31.81 6.03
C ARG A 165 3.85 32.85 7.08
N LEU A 166 4.42 32.42 8.20
CA LEU A 166 4.90 33.32 9.25
C LEU A 166 6.02 34.22 8.74
N ALA A 167 6.98 33.66 8.00
CA ALA A 167 8.09 34.43 7.43
C ALA A 167 7.61 35.53 6.47
N PHE A 168 6.73 35.19 5.53
CA PHE A 168 6.16 36.17 4.60
C PHE A 168 5.29 37.20 5.33
N LEU A 169 4.50 36.78 6.33
CA LEU A 169 3.69 37.71 7.13
C LEU A 169 4.57 38.70 7.92
N SER A 170 5.68 38.25 8.51
CA SER A 170 6.67 39.13 9.15
C SER A 170 7.22 40.17 8.16
N GLY A 171 7.55 39.75 6.93
CA GLY A 171 7.96 40.65 5.85
C GLY A 171 6.89 41.68 5.47
N GLU A 172 5.62 41.27 5.37
CA GLU A 172 4.49 42.18 5.12
C GLU A 172 4.27 43.21 6.25
N GLN A 173 4.64 42.87 7.50
CA GLN A 173 4.67 43.82 8.62
C GLN A 173 5.90 44.75 8.60
N GLY A 174 6.79 44.60 7.62
CA GLY A 174 8.00 45.39 7.45
C GLY A 174 9.24 44.78 8.13
N ASP A 175 9.12 43.63 8.79
CA ASP A 175 10.23 42.93 9.44
C ASP A 175 10.73 41.75 8.59
N TRP A 176 11.35 42.10 7.47
CA TRP A 176 11.98 41.11 6.58
C TRP A 176 13.14 40.37 7.24
N GLY A 177 13.81 40.99 8.22
CA GLY A 177 14.87 40.34 8.99
C GLY A 177 14.34 39.17 9.81
N GLN A 178 13.25 39.36 10.55
CA GLN A 178 12.58 38.27 11.26
C GLN A 178 12.10 37.17 10.30
N GLY A 179 11.56 37.54 9.14
CA GLY A 179 11.13 36.58 8.12
C GLY A 179 12.28 35.70 7.63
N GLN A 180 13.42 36.30 7.30
CA GLN A 180 14.63 35.60 6.91
C GLN A 180 15.14 34.69 8.02
N ASP A 181 15.21 35.17 9.27
CA ASP A 181 15.64 34.36 10.41
C ASP A 181 14.77 33.11 10.59
N ILE A 182 13.45 33.23 10.40
CA ILE A 182 12.54 32.08 10.44
C ILE A 182 12.91 31.08 9.35
N LEU A 183 13.11 31.53 8.11
CA LEU A 183 13.43 30.65 6.98
C LEU A 183 14.79 29.97 7.16
N TYR A 184 15.85 30.71 7.47
CA TYR A 184 17.20 30.16 7.63
C TYR A 184 17.33 29.15 8.77
N ASN A 185 16.43 29.20 9.77
CA ASN A 185 16.40 28.24 10.88
C ASN A 185 15.59 26.96 10.59
N ILE A 186 14.83 26.89 9.49
CA ILE A 186 14.01 25.71 9.15
C ILE A 186 14.84 24.42 9.08
N PRO A 187 16.03 24.37 8.42
CA PRO A 187 16.82 23.15 8.34
C PRO A 187 17.33 22.63 9.69
N GLN A 188 17.35 23.48 10.73
CA GLN A 188 17.70 23.08 12.10
C GLN A 188 16.49 22.53 12.87
N GLN A 189 15.27 22.87 12.43
CA GLN A 189 14.01 22.52 13.10
C GLN A 189 13.29 21.34 12.44
N PHE A 190 13.54 21.11 11.16
CA PHE A 190 12.87 20.10 10.35
C PHE A 190 13.90 19.27 9.58
N SER A 191 13.69 17.96 9.51
CA SER A 191 14.41 17.10 8.58
C SER A 191 13.72 17.19 7.22
N LEU A 192 14.40 17.79 6.25
CA LEU A 192 13.87 18.01 4.90
C LEU A 192 14.29 16.89 3.96
N THR A 193 13.34 16.37 3.19
CA THR A 193 13.67 15.52 2.03
C THR A 193 14.42 16.32 0.97
N ALA A 194 15.08 15.64 0.02
CA ALA A 194 15.82 16.32 -1.05
C ALA A 194 14.94 17.33 -1.84
N GLY A 195 13.70 16.94 -2.17
CA GLY A 195 12.75 17.85 -2.85
C GLY A 195 12.23 18.98 -1.96
N GLU A 196 12.06 18.75 -0.66
CA GLU A 196 11.71 19.83 0.28
C GLU A 196 12.86 20.81 0.49
N GLN A 197 14.10 20.33 0.50
CA GLN A 197 15.29 21.16 0.59
C GLN A 197 15.43 22.05 -0.65
N GLU A 198 15.22 21.50 -1.84
CA GLU A 198 15.21 22.26 -3.09
C GLU A 198 14.13 23.36 -3.06
N ASN A 199 12.88 22.99 -2.76
CA ASN A 199 11.78 23.95 -2.60
C ASN A 199 12.11 25.02 -1.55
N HIS A 200 12.70 24.62 -0.42
CA HIS A 200 13.07 25.54 0.64
C HIS A 200 14.11 26.56 0.20
N THR A 201 15.13 26.13 -0.55
CA THR A 201 16.12 27.03 -1.16
C THR A 201 15.43 28.05 -2.08
N GLN A 202 14.48 27.62 -2.91
CA GLN A 202 13.73 28.55 -3.77
C GLN A 202 12.90 29.56 -2.98
N VAL A 203 12.29 29.14 -1.86
CA VAL A 203 11.54 30.04 -0.95
C VAL A 203 12.48 31.08 -0.32
N ILE A 204 13.68 30.69 0.10
CA ILE A 204 14.70 31.63 0.61
C ILE A 204 15.07 32.64 -0.47
N THR A 205 15.43 32.19 -1.67
CA THR A 205 15.82 33.08 -2.78
C THR A 205 14.70 34.08 -3.11
N TYR A 206 13.45 33.61 -3.19
CA TYR A 206 12.30 34.49 -3.42
C TYR A 206 12.12 35.52 -2.29
N SER A 207 12.25 35.09 -1.02
CA SER A 207 12.17 35.98 0.14
C SER A 207 13.30 37.02 0.17
N ASP A 208 14.51 36.64 -0.22
CA ASP A 208 15.66 37.55 -0.28
C ASP A 208 15.47 38.63 -1.37
N ILE A 209 14.86 38.29 -2.51
CA ILE A 209 14.50 39.28 -3.53
C ILE A 209 13.54 40.33 -2.95
N LEU A 210 12.48 39.88 -2.25
CA LEU A 210 11.52 40.77 -1.61
C LEU A 210 12.15 41.65 -0.54
N ALA A 211 12.99 41.07 0.32
CA ALA A 211 13.69 41.79 1.38
C ALA A 211 14.63 42.86 0.80
N ASN A 212 15.40 42.54 -0.24
CA ASN A 212 16.31 43.47 -0.90
C ASN A 212 15.57 44.63 -1.58
N LEU A 213 14.42 44.37 -2.21
CA LEU A 213 13.58 45.42 -2.80
C LEU A 213 12.96 46.31 -1.74
N ALA A 214 12.45 45.71 -0.65
CA ALA A 214 11.88 46.46 0.46
C ALA A 214 12.90 47.40 1.12
N GLN A 215 14.16 46.97 1.28
CA GLN A 215 15.25 47.83 1.78
C GLN A 215 15.52 49.04 0.88
N GLN A 216 15.25 48.92 -0.42
CA GLN A 216 15.36 50.01 -1.39
C GLN A 216 14.09 50.87 -1.49
N GLY A 217 13.05 50.57 -0.71
CA GLY A 217 11.74 51.20 -0.83
C GLY A 217 10.99 50.85 -2.11
N LYS A 218 11.37 49.75 -2.77
CA LYS A 218 10.79 49.26 -4.02
C LYS A 218 9.83 48.10 -3.76
N THR A 219 8.93 47.90 -4.71
CA THR A 219 8.04 46.74 -4.74
C THR A 219 8.59 45.64 -5.67
N ILE A 220 8.02 44.43 -5.58
CA ILE A 220 8.39 43.34 -6.49
C ILE A 220 8.24 43.72 -7.97
N MET A 221 7.30 44.61 -8.30
CA MET A 221 7.05 45.10 -9.66
C MET A 221 8.18 45.98 -10.22
N GLU A 222 9.11 46.40 -9.38
CA GLU A 222 10.27 47.23 -9.73
C GLU A 222 11.58 46.43 -9.66
N ALA A 223 11.48 45.10 -9.79
CA ALA A 223 12.61 44.20 -9.86
C ALA A 223 13.53 44.56 -11.05
N ASP A 224 14.84 44.53 -10.83
CA ASP A 224 15.82 44.73 -11.88
C ASP A 224 16.02 43.46 -12.73
N SER A 225 16.81 43.58 -13.80
CA SER A 225 17.05 42.45 -14.71
C SER A 225 17.70 41.23 -14.04
N SER A 226 18.49 41.42 -12.98
CA SER A 226 19.11 40.31 -12.25
C SER A 226 18.10 39.59 -11.36
N GLN A 227 17.19 40.35 -10.74
CA GLN A 227 16.10 39.80 -9.93
C GLN A 227 15.05 39.11 -10.79
N ILE A 228 14.73 39.66 -11.96
CA ILE A 228 13.84 39.02 -12.95
C ILE A 228 14.45 37.70 -13.44
N ALA A 229 15.75 37.67 -13.73
CA ALA A 229 16.43 36.42 -14.10
C ALA A 229 16.33 35.35 -12.98
N ALA A 230 16.50 35.75 -11.73
CA ALA A 230 16.30 34.84 -10.60
C ALA A 230 14.85 34.34 -10.49
N LEU A 231 13.84 35.18 -10.78
CA LEU A 231 12.44 34.74 -10.84
C LEU A 231 12.20 33.72 -11.95
N PHE A 232 12.83 33.87 -13.12
CA PHE A 232 12.80 32.86 -14.18
C PHE A 232 13.39 31.52 -13.73
N ASP A 233 14.52 31.54 -13.03
CA ASP A 233 15.13 30.32 -12.50
C ASP A 233 14.23 29.62 -11.48
N ILE A 234 13.60 30.39 -10.58
CA ILE A 234 12.63 29.88 -9.60
C ILE A 234 11.41 29.26 -10.32
N GLU A 235 10.86 29.93 -11.33
CA GLU A 235 9.70 29.45 -12.09
C GLU A 235 10.03 28.16 -12.85
N ALA A 236 11.18 28.13 -13.52
CA ALA A 236 11.63 27.00 -14.31
C ALA A 236 11.88 25.73 -13.49
N SER A 237 12.14 25.87 -12.17
CA SER A 237 12.22 24.71 -11.27
C SER A 237 10.93 23.91 -11.24
N GLY A 238 9.76 24.56 -11.43
CA GLY A 238 8.44 23.93 -11.42
C GLY A 238 8.05 23.31 -10.06
N VAL A 239 8.85 23.51 -9.02
CA VAL A 239 8.69 22.86 -7.73
C VAL A 239 8.21 23.86 -6.68
N GLY A 240 7.19 23.44 -5.92
CA GLY A 240 6.78 24.12 -4.69
C GLY A 240 6.16 25.51 -4.88
N ILE A 241 6.00 26.23 -3.77
CA ILE A 241 5.21 27.47 -3.75
C ILE A 241 5.94 28.66 -4.35
N ALA A 242 7.28 28.68 -4.26
CA ALA A 242 8.10 29.76 -4.81
C ALA A 242 7.99 29.83 -6.34
N SER A 243 7.94 28.69 -7.04
CA SER A 243 7.73 28.66 -8.50
C SER A 243 6.39 29.28 -8.90
N VAL A 244 5.32 29.01 -8.14
CA VAL A 244 3.99 29.62 -8.37
C VAL A 244 4.01 31.12 -8.11
N TYR A 245 4.69 31.58 -7.05
CA TYR A 245 4.83 33.00 -6.77
C TYR A 245 5.64 33.72 -7.86
N ALA A 246 6.77 33.17 -8.25
CA ALA A 246 7.59 33.71 -9.34
C ALA A 246 6.80 33.78 -10.65
N ARG A 247 6.06 32.71 -11.00
CA ARG A 247 5.16 32.70 -12.14
C ARG A 247 4.15 33.85 -12.10
N ASN A 248 3.46 34.02 -10.97
CA ASN A 248 2.45 35.07 -10.81
C ASN A 248 3.05 36.47 -10.94
N VAL A 249 4.25 36.69 -10.41
CA VAL A 249 4.98 37.96 -10.55
C VAL A 249 5.38 38.21 -12.02
N LEU A 250 5.98 37.22 -12.68
CA LEU A 250 6.38 37.32 -14.08
C LEU A 250 5.18 37.54 -15.01
N LEU A 251 4.05 36.88 -14.75
CA LEU A 251 2.78 37.12 -15.45
C LEU A 251 2.29 38.55 -15.24
N ALA A 252 2.33 39.05 -14.00
CA ALA A 252 1.89 40.41 -13.69
C ALA A 252 2.77 41.48 -14.35
N MET A 253 4.06 41.18 -14.55
CA MET A 253 5.00 42.03 -15.28
C MET A 253 4.86 41.94 -16.81
N GLY A 254 4.17 40.91 -17.31
CA GLY A 254 4.06 40.62 -18.75
C GLY A 254 5.32 39.98 -19.35
N GLU A 255 6.16 39.36 -18.52
CA GLU A 255 7.41 38.70 -18.93
C GLU A 255 7.19 37.28 -19.47
N ILE A 256 6.08 36.64 -19.07
CA ILE A 256 5.69 35.30 -19.54
C ILE A 256 4.21 35.25 -19.92
N GLU A 257 3.86 34.26 -20.72
CA GLU A 257 2.50 33.78 -20.90
C GLU A 257 2.40 32.38 -20.27
N TYR A 258 1.29 32.07 -19.61
CA TYR A 258 1.07 30.79 -18.97
C TYR A 258 -0.29 30.22 -19.36
N ASP A 259 -0.27 28.99 -19.88
CA ASP A 259 -1.47 28.21 -20.17
C ASP A 259 -1.51 27.01 -19.22
N GLU A 260 -2.60 26.88 -18.45
CA GLU A 260 -2.71 25.85 -17.43
C GLU A 260 -3.02 24.49 -18.08
N PRO A 261 -2.17 23.47 -17.88
CA PRO A 261 -2.35 22.20 -18.57
C PRO A 261 -3.61 21.47 -18.08
N ILE A 262 -4.42 20.99 -19.02
CA ILE A 262 -5.54 20.11 -18.71
C ILE A 262 -4.98 18.72 -18.37
N LEU A 263 -4.97 18.39 -17.07
CA LEU A 263 -4.63 17.06 -16.60
C LEU A 263 -5.79 16.10 -16.91
N MET A 264 -5.61 15.21 -17.89
CA MET A 264 -6.52 14.09 -18.04
C MET A 264 -6.24 13.07 -16.94
N PRO A 265 -7.28 12.51 -16.29
CA PRO A 265 -7.08 11.45 -15.33
C PRO A 265 -6.48 10.24 -16.04
N ASP A 266 -5.29 9.85 -15.60
CA ASP A 266 -4.75 8.54 -15.95
C ASP A 266 -5.74 7.49 -15.42
N PHE A 267 -6.06 6.47 -16.22
CA PHE A 267 -7.01 5.43 -15.81
C PHE A 267 -6.61 4.89 -14.43
N THR A 268 -7.59 4.78 -13.53
CA THR A 268 -7.36 4.44 -12.12
C THR A 268 -6.51 3.18 -11.97
N LYS A 269 -5.47 3.25 -11.14
CA LYS A 269 -4.56 2.14 -10.74
C LYS A 269 -5.28 0.81 -10.38
N SER A 270 -6.57 0.87 -10.08
CA SER A 270 -7.43 -0.26 -9.74
C SER A 270 -7.73 -1.24 -10.88
N SER A 271 -7.41 -0.93 -12.14
CA SER A 271 -7.74 -1.79 -13.29
C SER A 271 -6.75 -2.95 -13.48
N ALA A 272 -5.44 -2.71 -13.37
CA ALA A 272 -4.42 -3.73 -13.59
C ALA A 272 -4.50 -4.90 -12.59
N ILE A 273 -4.71 -4.60 -11.30
CA ILE A 273 -4.83 -5.60 -10.23
C ILE A 273 -6.09 -6.47 -10.40
N ALA A 274 -7.15 -5.92 -11.01
CA ALA A 274 -8.40 -6.65 -11.22
C ALA A 274 -8.28 -7.71 -12.32
N ASP A 275 -7.56 -7.39 -13.40
CA ASP A 275 -7.37 -8.29 -14.54
C ASP A 275 -6.40 -9.44 -14.21
N GLU A 276 -5.31 -9.15 -13.51
CA GLU A 276 -4.33 -10.15 -13.07
C GLU A 276 -4.91 -11.12 -12.02
N ARG A 277 -5.69 -10.59 -11.06
CA ARG A 277 -6.47 -11.41 -10.12
C ARG A 277 -7.47 -12.31 -10.86
N ALA A 278 -8.11 -11.81 -11.91
CA ALA A 278 -9.07 -12.58 -12.68
C ALA A 278 -8.39 -13.70 -13.49
N GLU A 279 -7.21 -13.45 -14.05
CA GLU A 279 -6.41 -14.47 -14.76
C GLU A 279 -5.88 -15.54 -13.81
N LEU A 280 -5.36 -15.16 -12.64
CA LEU A 280 -4.82 -16.11 -11.65
C LEU A 280 -5.93 -16.98 -11.01
N MET A 281 -7.08 -16.38 -10.68
CA MET A 281 -8.26 -17.11 -10.19
C MET A 281 -8.76 -18.12 -11.23
N LYS A 282 -8.68 -17.78 -12.51
CA LYS A 282 -9.06 -18.65 -13.63
C LYS A 282 -8.05 -19.78 -13.88
N ALA A 283 -6.77 -19.57 -13.56
CA ALA A 283 -5.75 -20.62 -13.59
C ALA A 283 -5.91 -21.64 -12.44
N LEU A 284 -6.43 -21.19 -11.29
CA LEU A 284 -6.64 -22.03 -10.09
C LEU A 284 -7.87 -22.93 -10.13
N GLU A 285 -8.86 -22.61 -10.97
CA GLU A 285 -9.98 -23.51 -11.26
C GLU A 285 -9.53 -24.81 -11.98
N GLY A 286 -8.25 -24.95 -12.33
CA GLY A 286 -7.69 -26.10 -13.05
C GLY A 286 -6.89 -27.13 -12.24
N HIS A 287 -6.73 -27.01 -10.91
CA HIS A 287 -5.98 -28.00 -10.14
C HIS A 287 -6.86 -29.22 -9.81
N HIS A 288 -6.63 -30.33 -10.49
CA HIS A 288 -7.36 -31.59 -10.30
C HIS A 288 -6.66 -32.47 -9.25
N TYR A 289 -7.30 -32.70 -8.11
CA TYR A 289 -6.90 -33.64 -7.06
C TYR A 289 -7.27 -35.09 -7.40
N LEU A 290 -8.20 -35.28 -8.34
CA LEU A 290 -8.78 -36.56 -8.70
C LEU A 290 -8.76 -36.79 -10.22
N GLU A 291 -8.22 -37.91 -10.68
CA GLU A 291 -8.36 -38.37 -12.06
C GLU A 291 -8.95 -39.79 -12.10
N VAL A 292 -9.82 -40.04 -13.08
CA VAL A 292 -10.58 -41.30 -13.18
C VAL A 292 -10.46 -41.90 -14.57
N PHE A 293 -9.84 -43.07 -14.69
CA PHE A 293 -9.60 -43.74 -15.97
C PHE A 293 -9.66 -45.28 -15.87
N PRO A 294 -10.00 -46.02 -16.94
CA PRO A 294 -10.41 -45.52 -18.25
C PRO A 294 -11.84 -44.97 -18.23
N ASN A 295 -12.09 -43.90 -18.99
CA ASN A 295 -13.42 -43.37 -19.25
C ASN A 295 -13.64 -43.34 -20.77
N PRO A 296 -14.50 -44.19 -21.35
CA PRO A 296 -15.47 -45.05 -20.69
C PRO A 296 -14.87 -46.30 -20.01
N ALA A 297 -15.42 -46.67 -18.85
CA ALA A 297 -14.96 -47.77 -18.01
C ALA A 297 -15.64 -49.10 -18.38
N GLY A 298 -14.90 -50.20 -18.20
CA GLY A 298 -15.39 -51.58 -18.33
C GLY A 298 -15.75 -52.17 -16.96
N ASP A 299 -15.01 -53.21 -16.55
CA ASP A 299 -15.23 -53.90 -15.27
C ASP A 299 -14.53 -53.23 -14.07
N TYR A 300 -13.63 -52.27 -14.32
CA TYR A 300 -12.86 -51.56 -13.29
C TYR A 300 -12.66 -50.08 -13.68
N VAL A 301 -12.31 -49.28 -12.69
CA VAL A 301 -11.83 -47.90 -12.84
C VAL A 301 -10.65 -47.67 -11.90
N VAL A 302 -9.67 -46.89 -12.34
CA VAL A 302 -8.56 -46.41 -11.53
C VAL A 302 -8.87 -44.99 -11.10
N ILE A 303 -8.77 -44.75 -9.80
CA ILE A 303 -8.83 -43.42 -9.20
C ILE A 303 -7.40 -43.05 -8.87
N ALA A 304 -6.84 -42.09 -9.59
CA ALA A 304 -5.57 -41.47 -9.26
C ALA A 304 -5.83 -40.23 -8.42
N HIS A 305 -5.05 -40.05 -7.36
CA HIS A 305 -5.21 -38.93 -6.44
C HIS A 305 -3.88 -38.29 -6.07
N GLU A 306 -3.91 -36.98 -5.88
CA GLU A 306 -2.81 -36.18 -5.34
C GLU A 306 -3.34 -35.37 -4.15
N LEU A 307 -3.06 -35.86 -2.95
CA LEU A 307 -3.67 -35.42 -1.69
C LEU A 307 -2.67 -34.65 -0.81
N GLU A 308 -1.49 -34.31 -1.33
CA GLU A 308 -0.41 -33.69 -0.55
C GLU A 308 -0.81 -32.33 0.07
N LEU A 309 -1.82 -31.67 -0.50
CA LEU A 309 -2.40 -30.41 -0.01
C LEU A 309 -3.60 -30.61 0.95
N LEU A 310 -4.07 -31.84 1.18
CA LEU A 310 -5.23 -32.13 2.02
C LEU A 310 -4.77 -32.71 3.37
N GLN A 311 -5.08 -31.99 4.46
CA GLN A 311 -4.46 -32.27 5.77
C GLN A 311 -5.16 -33.35 6.61
N GLU A 312 -6.37 -33.81 6.27
CA GLU A 312 -7.13 -34.74 7.13
C GLU A 312 -7.96 -35.78 6.35
N ASN A 313 -7.61 -37.07 6.54
CA ASN A 313 -8.30 -38.31 6.12
C ASN A 313 -9.26 -38.21 4.90
N PRO A 314 -8.75 -37.90 3.70
CA PRO A 314 -9.56 -37.82 2.50
C PRO A 314 -10.11 -39.19 2.08
N TYR A 315 -11.33 -39.23 1.57
CA TYR A 315 -11.95 -40.43 0.99
C TYR A 315 -12.71 -40.09 -0.29
N ALA A 316 -12.92 -41.09 -1.15
CA ALA A 316 -13.72 -40.93 -2.36
C ALA A 316 -15.01 -41.76 -2.28
N GLU A 317 -16.05 -41.29 -2.94
CA GLU A 317 -17.31 -42.02 -3.09
C GLU A 317 -17.74 -42.11 -4.55
N ILE A 318 -18.28 -43.27 -4.93
CA ILE A 318 -18.92 -43.46 -6.23
C ILE A 318 -20.43 -43.33 -6.06
N ARG A 319 -21.04 -42.39 -6.77
CA ARG A 319 -22.48 -42.10 -6.72
C ARG A 319 -23.13 -42.25 -8.09
N ASN A 320 -24.42 -42.56 -8.11
CA ASN A 320 -25.23 -42.47 -9.34
C ASN A 320 -25.76 -41.04 -9.56
N LEU A 321 -26.36 -40.79 -10.72
CA LEU A 321 -26.98 -39.49 -11.05
C LEU A 321 -28.15 -39.08 -10.14
N LYS A 322 -28.66 -39.98 -9.29
CA LYS A 322 -29.69 -39.68 -8.28
C LYS A 322 -29.08 -39.32 -6.92
N GLY A 323 -27.74 -39.28 -6.81
CA GLY A 323 -27.02 -38.98 -5.58
C GLY A 323 -26.91 -40.14 -4.60
N GLU A 324 -27.35 -41.35 -4.97
CA GLU A 324 -27.23 -42.53 -4.11
C GLU A 324 -25.78 -43.02 -4.10
N MET A 325 -25.23 -43.20 -2.90
CA MET A 325 -23.87 -43.74 -2.69
C MET A 325 -23.86 -45.23 -3.00
N LEU A 326 -22.96 -45.64 -3.90
CA LEU A 326 -22.84 -47.02 -4.37
C LEU A 326 -21.57 -47.69 -3.84
N LYS A 327 -20.48 -46.95 -3.68
CA LYS A 327 -19.23 -47.43 -3.07
C LYS A 327 -18.52 -46.31 -2.32
N HIS A 328 -17.86 -46.69 -1.23
CA HIS A 328 -16.91 -45.87 -0.49
C HIS A 328 -15.49 -46.39 -0.76
N VAL A 329 -14.55 -45.47 -0.98
CA VAL A 329 -13.16 -45.75 -1.36
C VAL A 329 -12.22 -45.04 -0.39
N TYR A 330 -11.39 -45.83 0.29
CA TYR A 330 -10.40 -45.33 1.24
C TYR A 330 -9.12 -44.96 0.52
N LEU A 331 -8.83 -43.66 0.40
CA LEU A 331 -7.64 -43.19 -0.29
C LEU A 331 -6.43 -43.27 0.64
N SER A 332 -5.37 -43.92 0.18
CA SER A 332 -4.13 -44.14 0.93
C SER A 332 -2.91 -43.49 0.25
N GLY A 333 -2.07 -42.84 1.06
CA GLY A 333 -0.84 -42.18 0.61
C GLY A 333 -1.07 -40.78 0.00
N LYS A 334 -0.02 -39.97 -0.03
CA LYS A 334 -0.07 -38.58 -0.52
C LYS A 334 -0.32 -38.48 -2.02
N GLN A 335 0.19 -39.43 -2.79
CA GLN A 335 -0.08 -39.56 -4.22
C GLN A 335 -0.12 -41.06 -4.54
N ASN A 336 -1.23 -41.55 -5.07
CA ASN A 336 -1.39 -42.99 -5.33
C ASN A 336 -2.46 -43.24 -6.40
N GLN A 337 -2.55 -44.48 -6.85
CA GLN A 337 -3.57 -44.95 -7.78
C GLN A 337 -4.26 -46.20 -7.22
N GLU A 338 -5.58 -46.15 -7.11
CA GLU A 338 -6.39 -47.24 -6.57
C GLU A 338 -7.32 -47.81 -7.63
N THR A 339 -7.24 -49.13 -7.84
CA THR A 339 -8.10 -49.83 -8.80
C THR A 339 -9.36 -50.35 -8.12
N ILE A 340 -10.51 -49.86 -8.57
CA ILE A 340 -11.82 -50.20 -8.04
C ILE A 340 -12.59 -51.06 -9.03
N GLY A 341 -12.94 -52.28 -8.62
CA GLY A 341 -13.83 -53.16 -9.39
C GLY A 341 -15.26 -52.62 -9.40
N ILE A 342 -15.81 -52.37 -10.59
CA ILE A 342 -17.16 -51.83 -10.80
C ILE A 342 -18.08 -52.78 -11.59
N LYS A 343 -17.69 -54.05 -11.76
CA LYS A 343 -18.45 -55.07 -12.51
C LYS A 343 -19.93 -55.17 -12.13
N GLU A 344 -20.26 -54.96 -10.87
CA GLU A 344 -21.61 -55.03 -10.32
C GLU A 344 -22.51 -53.84 -10.68
N LEU A 345 -21.93 -52.72 -11.14
CA LEU A 345 -22.67 -51.54 -11.56
C LEU A 345 -23.37 -51.78 -12.91
N LYS A 346 -24.53 -51.18 -13.15
CA LYS A 346 -25.19 -51.27 -14.46
C LYS A 346 -24.51 -50.31 -15.46
N PRO A 347 -24.62 -50.54 -16.78
CA PRO A 347 -24.20 -49.53 -17.76
C PRO A 347 -24.91 -48.20 -17.49
N GLY A 348 -24.15 -47.10 -17.44
CA GLY A 348 -24.66 -45.81 -17.00
C GLY A 348 -23.56 -44.80 -16.66
N VAL A 349 -23.99 -43.61 -16.25
CA VAL A 349 -23.10 -42.52 -15.84
C VAL A 349 -22.97 -42.50 -14.32
N TYR A 350 -21.74 -42.35 -13.85
CA TYR A 350 -21.38 -42.32 -12.44
C TYR A 350 -20.46 -41.13 -12.15
N ILE A 351 -20.46 -40.69 -10.89
CA ILE A 351 -19.62 -39.59 -10.42
C ILE A 351 -18.77 -40.12 -9.26
N VAL A 352 -17.47 -39.86 -9.32
CA VAL A 352 -16.55 -40.06 -8.20
C VAL A 352 -16.36 -38.71 -7.53
N THR A 353 -16.65 -38.62 -6.24
CA THR A 353 -16.54 -37.38 -5.47
C THR A 353 -15.50 -37.56 -4.37
N LEU A 354 -14.53 -36.65 -4.32
CA LEU A 354 -13.51 -36.54 -3.28
C LEU A 354 -14.05 -35.72 -2.10
N PHE A 355 -13.92 -36.25 -0.89
CA PHE A 355 -14.25 -35.57 0.35
C PHE A 355 -13.01 -35.39 1.21
N ALA A 356 -12.84 -34.18 1.75
CA ALA A 356 -11.92 -33.88 2.84
C ALA A 356 -12.69 -33.14 3.94
N ASN A 357 -12.53 -33.54 5.20
CA ASN A 357 -13.28 -32.98 6.33
C ASN A 357 -14.81 -32.95 6.11
N ASN A 358 -15.35 -34.02 5.52
CA ASN A 358 -16.76 -34.17 5.15
C ASN A 358 -17.32 -33.07 4.23
N LYS A 359 -16.45 -32.31 3.55
CA LYS A 359 -16.82 -31.36 2.50
C LYS A 359 -16.38 -31.91 1.15
N GLU A 360 -17.22 -31.72 0.15
CA GLU A 360 -16.90 -32.05 -1.24
C GLU A 360 -15.78 -31.11 -1.72
N VAL A 361 -14.70 -31.71 -2.23
CA VAL A 361 -13.52 -31.00 -2.75
C VAL A 361 -13.54 -30.99 -4.27
N GLU A 362 -13.79 -32.15 -4.88
CA GLU A 362 -13.79 -32.31 -6.34
C GLU A 362 -14.66 -33.50 -6.77
N SER A 363 -15.25 -33.43 -7.96
CA SER A 363 -16.09 -34.48 -8.53
C SER A 363 -15.73 -34.76 -10.00
N VAL A 364 -15.49 -36.03 -10.36
CA VAL A 364 -15.16 -36.47 -11.71
C VAL A 364 -16.17 -37.48 -12.23
N LYS A 365 -16.69 -37.24 -13.43
CA LYS A 365 -17.69 -38.09 -14.08
C LYS A 365 -17.04 -39.16 -14.96
N PHE A 366 -17.52 -40.40 -14.86
CA PHE A 366 -17.17 -41.49 -15.78
C PHE A 366 -18.39 -42.26 -16.28
N THR A 367 -18.25 -42.90 -17.44
CA THR A 367 -19.32 -43.69 -18.08
C THR A 367 -18.95 -45.16 -18.10
N LYS A 368 -19.83 -46.04 -17.59
CA LYS A 368 -19.68 -47.49 -17.69
C LYS A 368 -20.42 -48.02 -18.93
N THR A 369 -19.74 -48.80 -19.78
CA THR A 369 -20.26 -49.19 -21.11
C THR A 369 -20.73 -50.65 -21.24
N LYS A 370 -20.33 -51.56 -20.34
CA LYS A 370 -20.72 -52.98 -20.39
C LYS A 370 -21.04 -53.53 -19.01
#